data_AF-A0A537RX37-F1
#
_entry.id   AF-A0A537RX37-F1
#
_cell.length_a   1.000
_cell.length_b   1.000
_cell.length_c   1.000
_cell.angle_alpha   90.00
_cell.angle_beta   90.00
_cell.angle_gamma   90.00
#
_symmetry.space_group_name_H-M   'P 1'
#
loop_
_entity.id
_entity.type
_entity.pdbx_description
1 polymer ?
#
loop_
_entity_poly.entity_id
_entity_poly.type
_entity_poly.pdbx_seq_one_letter_code
_entity_poly.pdbx_strand_id
1 'polypeptide(L)' 'MFRIELTRGSSWQVPAETIDHRDCETNSIDAAVAEAKYWLVQTQKHAPARGVTHYRVVGENGTALGGPP' A
#
# COMPACT_ATOMS: atom_id res chain seq x y z
N MET A 1 7.78 12.76 2.76
CA MET A 1 7.88 11.36 3.20
C MET A 1 6.69 10.59 2.66
N PHE A 2 6.86 9.35 2.22
CA PHE A 2 5.75 8.55 1.69
C PHE A 2 5.12 7.72 2.80
N ARG A 3 3.82 7.47 2.67
CA ARG A 3 3.10 6.48 3.46
C ARG A 3 2.72 5.32 2.55
N ILE A 4 2.89 4.10 3.03
CA ILE A 4 2.41 2.90 2.35
C ILE A 4 1.13 2.47 3.06
N GLU A 5 0.11 2.17 2.28
CA GLU A 5 -1.15 1.65 2.77
C GLU A 5 -1.45 0.29 2.14
N LEU A 6 -1.89 -0.65 2.99
CA LEU A 6 -2.52 -1.89 2.57
C LEU A 6 -4.03 -1.68 2.60
N THR A 7 -4.71 -2.01 1.51
CA THR A 7 -6.12 -1.67 1.31
C THR A 7 -6.93 -2.88 0.88
N ARG A 8 -8.25 -2.76 1.06
CA ARG A 8 -9.26 -3.69 0.56
C ARG A 8 -10.19 -2.95 -0.38
N GLY A 9 -10.61 -3.65 -1.43
CA GLY A 9 -11.54 -3.14 -2.44
C GLY A 9 -11.20 -3.63 -3.84
N SER A 10 -11.97 -3.16 -4.81
CA SER A 10 -11.79 -3.45 -6.25
C SER A 10 -10.73 -2.57 -6.92
N SER A 11 -10.31 -1.48 -6.28
CA SER A 11 -9.31 -0.54 -6.79
C SER A 11 -8.41 -0.06 -5.67
N TRP A 12 -7.12 0.11 -5.98
CA TRP A 12 -6.16 0.75 -5.08
C TRP A 12 -6.28 2.28 -5.07
N GLN A 13 -6.83 2.89 -6.14
CA GLN A 13 -7.02 4.34 -6.24
C GLN A 13 -8.17 4.80 -5.34
N VAL A 14 -9.24 4.02 -5.32
CA VAL A 14 -10.43 4.26 -4.50
C VAL A 14 -10.69 2.99 -3.69
N PRO A 15 -9.93 2.77 -2.60
CA PRO A 15 -10.13 1.61 -1.75
C PRO A 15 -11.46 1.72 -1.01
N ALA A 16 -12.09 0.57 -0.76
CA ALA A 16 -13.24 0.51 0.13
C ALA A 16 -12.81 0.72 1.59
N GLU A 17 -11.60 0.28 1.95
CA GLU A 17 -11.07 0.33 3.31
C GLU A 17 -9.53 0.32 3.30
N THR A 18 -8.91 1.08 4.22
CA THR A 18 -7.48 0.95 4.55
C THR A 18 -7.32 -0.01 5.73
N ILE A 19 -6.61 -1.11 5.51
CA ILE A 19 -6.43 -2.22 6.47
C ILE A 19 -5.20 -2.02 7.35
N ASP A 20 -4.15 -1.42 6.78
CA ASP A 20 -2.89 -1.13 7.48
C ASP A 20 -2.17 0.04 6.83
N HIS A 21 -1.28 0.66 7.57
CA HIS A 21 -0.40 1.68 7.03
C HIS A 21 0.91 1.76 7.79
N ARG A 22 1.95 2.22 7.09
CA ARG A 22 3.22 2.61 7.71
C ARG A 22 3.88 3.71 6.92
N ASP A 23 4.67 4.52 7.62
CA ASP A 23 5.53 5.47 6.94
C ASP A 23 6.70 4.76 6.29
N CYS A 24 7.12 5.27 5.14
CA CYS A 24 8.23 4.77 4.36
C CYS A 24 9.40 5.76 4.51
N GLU A 25 10.54 5.26 4.95
CA GLU A 25 11.72 6.08 5.24
C GLU A 25 12.41 6.59 3.96
N THR A 26 12.08 6.03 2.80
CA THR A 26 12.64 6.48 1.52
C THR A 26 11.89 7.70 0.95
N ASN A 27 12.62 8.50 0.19
CA ASN A 27 12.08 9.59 -0.63
C ASN A 27 11.93 9.20 -2.12
N SER A 28 12.19 7.94 -2.48
CA SER A 28 12.00 7.41 -3.84
C SER A 28 10.65 6.70 -3.98
N ILE A 29 9.84 7.12 -4.96
CA ILE A 29 8.54 6.50 -5.24
C ILE A 29 8.73 5.03 -5.63
N ASP A 30 9.73 4.72 -6.47
CA ASP A 30 9.99 3.34 -6.92
C ASP A 30 10.34 2.42 -5.76
N ALA A 31 11.15 2.91 -4.81
CA ALA A 31 11.51 2.16 -3.62
C ALA A 31 10.28 1.96 -2.70
N ALA A 32 9.45 2.99 -2.51
CA ALA A 32 8.21 2.88 -1.75
C ALA A 32 7.22 1.88 -2.39
N VAL A 33 7.11 1.87 -3.72
CA VAL A 33 6.28 0.91 -4.48
C VAL A 33 6.81 -0.51 -4.33
N ALA A 34 8.13 -0.72 -4.43
CA ALA A 34 8.75 -2.02 -4.24
C ALA A 34 8.50 -2.57 -2.83
N GLU A 35 8.67 -1.72 -1.82
CA GLU A 35 8.41 -2.05 -0.41
C GLU A 35 6.92 -2.39 -0.19
N ALA A 36 6.02 -1.58 -0.73
CA ALA A 36 4.59 -1.78 -0.62
C ALA A 36 4.13 -3.11 -1.25
N LYS A 37 4.69 -3.43 -2.43
CA LYS A 37 4.45 -4.70 -3.11
C LYS A 37 4.95 -5.88 -2.28
N TYR A 38 6.17 -5.80 -1.72
CA TYR A 38 6.69 -6.84 -0.85
C TYR A 38 5.79 -7.04 0.37
N TRP A 39 5.38 -5.96 1.01
CA TRP A 39 4.54 -6.01 2.20
C TRP A 39 3.15 -6.60 1.93
N LEU A 40 2.53 -6.27 0.79
CA LEU A 40 1.28 -6.90 0.34
C LEU A 40 1.43 -8.41 0.25
N VAL A 41 2.47 -8.89 -0.46
CA VAL A 41 2.71 -10.33 -0.66
C VAL A 41 2.93 -11.05 0.67
N GLN A 42 3.72 -10.49 1.58
CA GLN A 42 3.92 -11.07 2.90
C GLN A 42 2.62 -11.13 3.70
N THR A 43 1.83 -10.07 3.68
CA THR A 43 0.55 -10.01 4.41
C THR A 43 -0.45 -11.02 3.87
N GLN A 44 -0.58 -11.15 2.54
CA GLN A 44 -1.48 -12.13 1.93
C GLN A 44 -1.03 -13.58 2.21
N LYS A 45 0.28 -13.83 2.25
CA LYS A 45 0.84 -15.15 2.55
C LYS A 45 0.67 -15.55 4.02
N HIS A 46 0.94 -14.63 4.94
CA HIS A 46 1.05 -14.94 6.37
C HIS A 46 -0.19 -14.57 7.18
N ALA A 47 -1.04 -13.68 6.68
CA ALA A 47 -2.27 -13.23 7.34
C ALA A 47 -3.44 -13.08 6.34
N PRO A 48 -3.80 -14.15 5.59
CA PRO A 48 -4.84 -14.08 4.55
C PRO A 48 -6.20 -13.63 5.09
N ALA A 49 -6.52 -13.93 6.36
CA ALA A 49 -7.74 -13.49 7.02
C ALA A 49 -7.91 -11.96 7.12
N ARG A 50 -6.82 -11.19 6.97
CA ARG A 50 -6.90 -9.72 6.90
C ARG A 50 -7.57 -9.24 5.61
N GLY A 51 -7.65 -10.06 4.56
CA GLY A 51 -8.38 -9.74 3.33
C GLY A 51 -7.84 -8.48 2.63
N VAL A 52 -6.52 -8.28 2.64
CA VAL A 52 -5.86 -7.20 1.90
C VAL A 52 -5.84 -7.55 0.42
N THR A 53 -6.28 -6.64 -0.43
CA THR A 53 -6.33 -6.86 -1.89
C THR A 53 -5.28 -6.05 -2.64
N HIS A 54 -4.96 -4.84 -2.17
CA HIS A 54 -4.01 -3.95 -2.85
C HIS A 54 -3.07 -3.25 -1.89
N TYR A 55 -2.03 -2.65 -2.45
CA TYR A 55 -1.24 -1.62 -1.78
C TYR A 55 -1.42 -0.28 -2.52
N ARG A 56 -1.15 0.83 -1.83
CA ARG A 56 -0.92 2.12 -2.46
C ARG A 56 0.14 2.91 -1.70
N VAL A 57 0.89 3.74 -2.43
CA VAL A 57 1.81 4.73 -1.90
C VAL A 57 1.10 6.08 -1.92
N VAL A 58 1.08 6.76 -0.78
CA VAL A 58 0.44 8.06 -0.59
C VAL A 58 1.49 9.12 -0.23
N GLY A 59 1.35 10.29 -0.82
CA GLY A 59 2.13 11.48 -0.45
C GLY A 59 1.63 12.10 0.86
N GLU A 60 2.35 13.12 1.35
CA GLU A 60 2.03 13.81 2.62
C GLU A 60 0.63 14.45 2.63
N ASN A 61 0.10 14.81 1.46
CA ASN A 61 -1.24 15.36 1.28
C ASN A 61 -2.33 14.29 1.11
N GLY A 62 -2.00 13.01 1.23
CA GLY A 62 -2.93 11.89 1.03
C GLY A 62 -3.21 11.56 -0.44
N THR A 63 -2.51 12.18 -1.39
CA THR A 63 -2.62 11.84 -2.82
C THR A 63 -1.98 10.50 -3.10
N ALA A 64 -2.69 9.61 -3.79
CA ALA A 64 -2.14 8.33 -4.21
C ALA A 64 -1.14 8.55 -5.36
N LEU A 65 0.11 8.11 -5.16
CA LEU A 65 1.24 8.33 -6.05
C LEU A 65 1.71 7.04 -6.75
N GLY A 66 1.40 5.88 -6.19
CA GLY A 66 1.82 4.60 -6.74
C GLY A 66 0.97 3.44 -6.26
N GLY A 67 0.83 2.41 -7.10
CA GLY A 67 0.04 1.23 -6.84
C GLY A 67 0.38 0.13 -7.85
N PRO A 68 -0.23 -1.06 -7.73
CA PRO A 68 -0.10 -2.09 -8.74
C PRO A 68 -0.59 -1.57 -10.11
N PRO A 69 -0.01 -2.06 -11.23
CA PRO A 69 -0.44 -1.70 -12.58
C PRO A 69 -1.91 -2.05 -12.83
#